data_AF-A0A5N4AWQ7-F1
#
_entry.id   AF-A0A5N4AWQ7-F1
#
_cell.length_a   1.000
_cell.length_b   1.000
_cell.length_c   1.000
_cell.angle_alpha   90.00
_cell.angle_beta   90.00
_cell.angle_gamma   90.00
#
_symmetry.space_group_name_H-M   'P 1'
#
loop_
_entity.id
_entity.type
_entity.pdbx_description
1 polymer ?
#
loop_
_entity_poly.entity_id
_entity_poly.type
_entity_poly.pdbx_seq_one_letter_code
_entity_poly.pdbx_strand_id
1 'polypeptide(L)'
;MDSTIGVTMQFDYVLVGRSMPILRAKENYLCDSANKYLGEPWYDACRQANIPVKKCPIPKGFYQLKNFKFDSEKMGVKSLPFGMITSKSVIFNNRNQDILACIIAEVDNIEK
;
A
#
# COMPACT_ATOMS: atom_id res chain seq x y z
N MET A 1 18.78 2.95 -6.08
CA MET A 1 17.59 2.09 -6.07
C MET A 1 18.02 0.73 -5.57
N ASP A 2 17.67 0.34 -4.34
CA ASP A 2 17.78 -1.06 -3.95
C ASP A 2 16.60 -1.80 -4.59
N SER A 3 16.93 -2.49 -5.68
CA SER A 3 16.05 -2.98 -6.74
C SER A 3 15.40 -4.33 -6.42
N THR A 4 15.40 -4.72 -5.15
CA THR A 4 15.26 -6.12 -4.77
C THR A 4 13.95 -6.45 -4.10
N ILE A 5 13.12 -5.47 -3.73
CA ILE A 5 11.87 -5.73 -3.02
C ILE A 5 10.66 -5.45 -3.91
N GLY A 6 9.91 -6.50 -4.20
CA GLY A 6 8.66 -6.46 -4.95
C GLY A 6 7.42 -6.51 -4.07
N VAL A 7 6.27 -6.25 -4.66
CA VAL A 7 4.96 -6.34 -4.02
C VAL A 7 3.91 -6.92 -4.96
N THR A 8 3.09 -7.83 -4.44
CA THR A 8 1.84 -8.24 -5.09
C THR A 8 0.68 -7.59 -4.34
N MET A 9 -0.24 -6.97 -5.06
CA MET A 9 -1.39 -6.25 -4.52
C MET A 9 -2.67 -6.83 -5.10
N GLN A 10 -3.63 -7.13 -4.22
CA GLN A 10 -4.98 -7.54 -4.55
C GLN A 10 -5.96 -6.69 -3.76
N PHE A 11 -6.82 -5.96 -4.46
CA PHE A 11 -7.91 -5.19 -3.87
C PHE A 11 -9.23 -5.65 -4.46
N ASP A 12 -10.18 -5.98 -3.60
CA ASP A 12 -11.52 -6.43 -3.98
C ASP A 12 -12.56 -5.55 -3.31
N TYR A 13 -13.60 -5.22 -4.08
CA TYR A 13 -14.81 -4.61 -3.58
C TYR A 13 -15.80 -5.70 -3.19
N VAL A 14 -16.43 -5.61 -2.03
CA VAL A 14 -17.42 -6.58 -1.57
C VAL A 14 -18.82 -6.02 -1.81
N LEU A 15 -19.54 -6.58 -2.77
CA LEU A 15 -20.92 -6.24 -3.09
C LEU A 15 -21.83 -7.45 -2.80
N VAL A 16 -22.71 -7.33 -1.79
CA VAL A 16 -23.71 -8.37 -1.45
C VAL A 16 -23.07 -9.76 -1.29
N GLY A 17 -21.96 -9.83 -0.55
CA GLY A 17 -21.23 -11.08 -0.29
C GLY A 17 -20.40 -11.62 -1.47
N ARG A 18 -20.34 -10.91 -2.60
CA ARG A 18 -19.45 -11.23 -3.73
C ARG A 18 -18.28 -10.27 -3.81
N SER A 19 -17.07 -10.81 -3.94
CA SER A 19 -15.86 -10.02 -4.15
C SER A 19 -15.63 -9.74 -5.64
N MET A 20 -15.47 -8.47 -6.00
CA MET A 20 -15.15 -8.01 -7.35
C MET A 20 -13.76 -7.37 -7.38
N PRO A 21 -12.86 -7.77 -8.31
CA PRO A 21 -11.51 -7.23 -8.36
C PRO A 21 -11.50 -5.76 -8.78
N ILE A 22 -10.92 -4.92 -7.93
CA ILE A 22 -10.61 -3.50 -8.22
C ILE A 22 -9.22 -3.40 -8.83
N LEU A 23 -8.24 -4.05 -8.18
CA LEU A 23 -6.84 -4.01 -8.59
C LEU A 23 -6.20 -5.38 -8.35
N ARG A 24 -5.42 -5.80 -9.35
CA ARG A 24 -4.47 -6.91 -9.27
C ARG A 24 -3.17 -6.43 -9.91
N ALA A 25 -2.10 -6.35 -9.12
CA ALA A 25 -0.81 -5.89 -9.62
C ALA A 25 0.32 -6.68 -8.98
N LYS A 26 1.37 -6.95 -9.77
CA LYS A 26 2.66 -7.41 -9.28
C LYS A 26 3.69 -6.41 -9.75
N GLU A 27 4.37 -5.79 -8.80
CA GLU A 27 5.34 -4.73 -9.05
C GLU A 27 6.70 -5.16 -8.48
N ASN A 28 7.78 -4.87 -9.22
CA ASN A 28 9.12 -5.29 -8.82
C ASN A 28 9.79 -4.29 -7.86
N TYR A 29 9.19 -3.11 -7.67
CA TYR A 29 9.78 -2.03 -6.87
C TYR A 29 8.72 -1.48 -5.91
N LEU A 30 8.75 -1.96 -4.65
CA LEU A 30 7.79 -1.59 -3.61
C LEU A 30 7.67 -0.08 -3.42
N CYS A 31 8.80 0.64 -3.34
CA CYS A 31 8.78 2.08 -3.13
C CYS A 31 8.14 2.84 -4.28
N ASP A 32 8.47 2.47 -5.52
CA ASP A 32 7.92 3.14 -6.70
C ASP A 32 6.42 2.86 -6.80
N SER A 33 5.99 1.67 -6.38
CA SER A 33 4.59 1.28 -6.29
C SER A 33 3.85 2.09 -5.23
N ALA A 34 4.41 2.23 -4.03
CA ALA A 34 3.83 3.07 -2.98
C ALA A 34 3.67 4.52 -3.46
N ASN A 35 4.69 5.07 -4.13
CA ASN A 35 4.64 6.41 -4.72
C ASN A 35 3.54 6.54 -5.80
N LYS A 36 3.40 5.53 -6.67
CA LYS A 36 2.43 5.49 -7.76
C LYS A 36 0.99 5.35 -7.29
N TYR A 37 0.72 4.43 -6.36
CA TYR A 37 -0.64 4.05 -5.97
C TYR A 37 -1.14 4.88 -4.78
N LEU A 38 -0.31 5.09 -3.76
CA LEU A 38 -0.72 5.80 -2.54
C LEU A 38 -0.49 7.31 -2.63
N GLY A 39 0.49 7.79 -3.42
CA GLY A 39 0.70 9.21 -3.63
C GLY A 39 1.06 9.99 -2.36
N GLU A 40 0.38 11.12 -2.12
CA GLU A 40 0.65 12.03 -1.00
C GLU A 40 0.48 11.36 0.39
N PRO A 41 -0.57 10.55 0.65
CA PRO A 41 -0.68 9.77 1.88
C PRO A 41 0.57 8.95 2.24
N TRP A 42 1.26 8.37 1.25
CA TRP A 42 2.50 7.64 1.51
C TRP A 42 3.64 8.55 1.95
N TYR A 43 3.76 9.73 1.34
CA TYR A 43 4.75 10.72 1.73
C TYR A 43 4.48 11.28 3.13
N ASP A 44 3.22 11.48 3.48
CA ASP A 44 2.80 11.95 4.80
C ASP A 44 3.12 10.92 5.88
N ALA A 45 2.84 9.64 5.62
CA ALA A 45 3.21 8.54 6.50
C ALA A 45 4.73 8.46 6.68
N CYS A 46 5.50 8.58 5.60
CA CYS A 46 6.97 8.62 5.68
C CYS A 46 7.47 9.78 6.53
N ARG A 47 6.94 10.99 6.35
CA ARG A 47 7.32 12.17 7.15
C ARG A 47 7.04 11.95 8.63
N GLN A 48 5.85 11.45 8.97
CA GLN A 48 5.47 11.22 10.36
C GLN A 48 6.28 10.10 11.01
N ALA A 49 6.69 9.09 10.24
CA ALA A 49 7.52 7.99 10.70
C ALA A 49 9.04 8.27 10.66
N ASN A 50 9.46 9.50 10.34
CA ASN A 50 10.87 9.88 10.14
C ASN A 50 11.59 9.02 9.08
N ILE A 51 10.87 8.58 8.05
CA ILE A 51 11.42 7.88 6.88
C ILE A 51 11.79 8.92 5.82
N PRO A 52 12.99 8.85 5.22
CA PRO A 52 13.35 9.71 4.10
C PRO A 52 12.38 9.57 2.91
N VAL A 53 11.63 10.63 2.64
CA VAL A 53 10.60 10.67 1.57
C VAL A 53 11.24 10.49 0.20
N LYS A 54 10.60 9.70 -0.68
CA LYS A 54 11.06 9.40 -2.06
C LYS A 54 12.48 8.82 -2.16
N LYS A 55 13.07 8.37 -1.04
CA LYS A 55 14.40 7.77 -1.01
C LYS A 55 14.29 6.30 -0.68
N CYS A 56 14.80 5.46 -1.57
CA CYS A 56 14.91 4.02 -1.36
C CYS A 56 16.34 3.52 -1.64
N PRO A 57 16.83 2.50 -0.89
CA PRO A 57 16.10 1.69 0.09
C PRO A 57 15.69 2.45 1.35
N ILE A 58 14.58 2.06 1.96
CA ILE A 58 14.25 2.46 3.32
C ILE A 58 15.27 1.76 4.24
N PRO A 59 16.01 2.49 5.09
CA PRO A 59 16.97 1.88 6.00
C PRO A 59 16.33 0.84 6.91
N LYS A 60 17.10 -0.13 7.39
CA LYS A 60 16.62 -1.03 8.43
C LYS A 60 16.48 -0.25 9.74
N GLY A 61 15.35 -0.42 10.43
CA GLY A 61 15.10 0.25 11.69
C GLY A 61 13.69 0.01 12.20
N PHE A 62 13.40 0.57 13.37
CA PHE A 62 12.06 0.60 13.93
C PHE A 62 11.39 1.91 13.55
N TYR A 63 10.23 1.82 12.90
CA TYR A 63 9.44 2.96 12.47
C TYR A 63 8.10 2.95 13.20
N GLN A 64 7.65 4.11 13.64
CA GLN A 64 6.37 4.26 14.34
C GLN A 64 5.52 5.31 13.66
N LEU A 65 4.25 4.96 13.44
CA LEU A 65 3.22 5.83 12.93
C LEU A 65 2.07 5.88 13.94
N LYS A 66 1.60 7.08 14.31
CA LYS A 66 0.54 7.24 15.33
C LYS A 66 -0.47 8.29 14.91
N ASN A 67 -1.76 7.97 15.06
CA ASN A 67 -2.88 8.86 14.73
C ASN A 67 -2.80 9.41 13.29
N PHE A 68 -2.38 8.57 12.34
CA PHE A 68 -2.25 8.95 10.94
C PHE A 68 -3.64 9.15 10.33
N LYS A 69 -3.87 10.33 9.75
CA LYS A 69 -5.10 10.63 9.02
C LYS A 69 -4.88 10.26 7.56
N PHE A 70 -5.54 9.21 7.10
CA PHE A 70 -5.53 8.81 5.71
C PHE A 70 -6.55 9.63 4.92
N ASP A 71 -6.09 10.27 3.84
CA ASP A 71 -6.93 11.03 2.92
C ASP A 71 -6.94 10.33 1.56
N SER A 72 -8.04 9.65 1.26
CA SER A 72 -8.18 8.86 0.03
C SER A 72 -8.30 9.71 -1.24
N GLU A 73 -8.67 11.00 -1.12
CA GLU A 73 -8.79 11.90 -2.27
C GLU A 73 -7.43 12.28 -2.86
N LYS A 74 -6.38 12.17 -2.05
CA LYS A 74 -5.00 12.49 -2.41
C LYS A 74 -4.18 11.29 -2.91
N MET A 75 -4.83 10.15 -3.10
CA MET A 75 -4.18 8.95 -3.63
C MET A 75 -3.76 9.13 -5.08
N GLY A 76 -2.72 8.38 -5.50
CA GLY A 76 -2.29 8.36 -6.90
C GLY A 76 -3.24 7.60 -7.85
N VAL A 77 -4.17 6.83 -7.29
CA VAL A 77 -5.26 6.16 -8.03
C VAL A 77 -6.57 6.93 -7.89
N LYS A 78 -7.51 6.67 -8.81
CA LYS A 78 -8.91 7.09 -8.64
C LYS A 78 -9.41 6.64 -7.27
N SER A 79 -10.22 7.49 -6.63
CA SER A 79 -10.77 7.26 -5.31
C SER A 79 -11.32 5.84 -5.17
N LEU A 80 -11.04 5.22 -4.02
CA LEU A 80 -11.56 3.90 -3.69
C LEU A 80 -13.10 3.95 -3.71
N PRO A 81 -13.79 2.91 -4.22
CA PRO A 81 -15.24 2.87 -4.19
C PRO A 81 -15.76 2.93 -2.75
N PHE A 82 -16.94 3.51 -2.56
CA PHE A 82 -17.61 3.50 -1.26
C PHE A 82 -18.12 2.10 -0.92
N GLY A 83 -17.98 1.70 0.34
CA GLY A 83 -18.32 0.38 0.88
C GLY A 83 -17.11 -0.45 1.26
N MET A 84 -17.34 -1.75 1.44
CA MET A 84 -16.34 -2.67 1.97
C MET A 84 -15.31 -3.09 0.91
N ILE A 85 -14.05 -2.92 1.24
CA ILE A 85 -12.89 -3.26 0.41
C ILE A 85 -12.01 -4.23 1.21
N THR A 86 -11.67 -5.36 0.61
CA THR A 86 -10.65 -6.25 1.14
C THR A 86 -9.37 -6.09 0.36
N SER A 87 -8.25 -6.02 1.06
CA SER A 87 -6.92 -5.89 0.46
C SER A 87 -5.99 -6.98 0.97
N LYS A 88 -5.16 -7.49 0.06
CA LYS A 88 -4.06 -8.39 0.35
C LYS A 88 -2.82 -7.91 -0.39
N SER A 89 -1.79 -7.58 0.37
CA SER A 89 -0.49 -7.18 -0.15
C SER A 89 0.59 -8.13 0.35
N VAL A 90 1.39 -8.68 -0.56
CA VAL A 90 2.52 -9.57 -0.23
C VAL A 90 3.79 -8.90 -0.69
N ILE A 91 4.68 -8.60 0.25
CA ILE A 91 6.00 -8.01 0.02
C ILE A 91 7.02 -9.14 -0.01
N PHE A 92 7.83 -9.19 -1.05
CA PHE A 92 8.78 -10.27 -1.27
C PHE A 92 10.13 -9.77 -1.80
N ASN A 93 11.18 -10.54 -1.56
CA ASN A 93 12.48 -10.30 -2.14
C ASN A 93 12.53 -10.90 -3.55
N ASN A 94 12.71 -10.08 -4.58
CA ASN A 94 12.79 -10.47 -5.98
C ASN A 94 13.89 -11.50 -6.27
N ARG A 95 14.98 -11.52 -5.48
CA ARG A 95 16.14 -12.38 -5.77
C ARG A 95 15.90 -13.84 -5.43
N ASN A 96 15.34 -14.11 -4.25
CA ASN A 96 15.15 -15.46 -3.72
C ASN A 96 13.68 -15.83 -3.50
N GLN A 97 12.75 -14.91 -3.78
CA GLN A 97 11.31 -15.05 -3.60
C GLN A 97 10.87 -15.21 -2.13
N ASP A 98 11.72 -14.86 -1.17
CA ASP A 98 11.35 -14.88 0.24
C ASP A 98 10.24 -13.87 0.53
N ILE A 99 9.20 -14.30 1.25
CA ILE A 99 8.13 -13.42 1.72
C ILE A 99 8.65 -12.65 2.93
N LEU A 100 8.69 -11.32 2.82
CA LEU A 100 9.11 -10.42 3.89
C LEU A 100 7.94 -9.97 4.75
N ALA A 101 6.78 -9.76 4.14
CA ALA A 101 5.56 -9.40 4.85
C ALA A 101 4.31 -9.78 4.04
N CYS A 102 3.23 -10.06 4.75
CA CYS A 102 1.89 -10.21 4.19
C CYS A 102 0.95 -9.33 5.00
N ILE A 103 0.27 -8.41 4.32
CA ILE A 103 -0.65 -7.45 4.92
C ILE A 103 -2.03 -7.74 4.34
N ILE A 104 -2.98 -8.05 5.22
CA ILE A 104 -4.38 -8.24 4.88
C ILE A 104 -5.17 -7.19 5.65
N ALA A 105 -6.02 -6.43 4.97
CA ALA A 105 -6.84 -5.42 5.60
C ALA A 105 -8.23 -5.37 4.97
N GLU A 106 -9.23 -5.18 5.82
CA GLU A 106 -10.60 -4.89 5.44
C GLU A 106 -10.88 -3.42 5.78
N VAL A 107 -11.37 -2.68 4.79
CA VAL A 107 -11.58 -1.24 4.88
C VAL A 107 -13.03 -0.96 4.52
N ASP A 108 -13.78 -0.35 5.44
CA ASP A 108 -15.10 0.19 5.16
C ASP A 108 -14.96 1.66 4.78
N ASN A 109 -15.12 1.96 3.49
CA ASN A 109 -15.01 3.32 2.97
C ASN A 109 -16.39 3.99 2.96
N ILE A 110 -16.66 4.81 3.97
CA ILE A 110 -17.98 5.42 4.21
C ILE A 110 -17.99 6.85 3.68
N GLU A 111 -19.06 7.22 2.97
CA GLU A 111 -19.32 8.60 2.56
C GLU A 111 -19.59 9.46 3.81
N LYS A 112 -18.91 10.59 3.95
CA LYS A 112 -19.02 11.48 5.12
C LYS A 112 -20.24 12.39 5.06
#